data_AF-A0A3M7C0N4-F1
#
_entry.id   AF-A0A3M7C0N4-F1
#
_cell.length_a   1.000
_cell.length_b   1.000
_cell.length_c   1.000
_cell.angle_alpha   90.00
_cell.angle_beta   90.00
_cell.angle_gamma   90.00
#
_symmetry.space_group_name_H-M   'P 1'
#
loop_
_entity.id
_entity.type
_entity.pdbx_description
1 polymer ?
#
loop_
_entity_poly.entity_id
_entity_poly.type
_entity_poly.pdbx_seq_one_letter_code
_entity_poly.pdbx_strand_id
1 'polypeptide(L)'
;MPWASRWSLDIPNLSLPDFLFTSPAALLDNGKPLIIDAERPRQYLTHHTYRLWSQRLAAGLTKAGFKRGDRLLLYSGNTIFFPVVLMGTIMAQGVFSGANPTYVARELAYQLQDSGAKFLITSEASLPTALEAARIVGFSKEQIFVFDDGSDTFNNCGRSVDGIRHWSSLLASPEKGSLYAWPTLSTPKQMAEATAVLNYSSGTTGVPKGVEITHLNYIANCMQTEYMAALAPDYGEKVKRAKVLSFLPMYHAYGQTYHCVTCPGRGVPVYIMRKYDFVEMLRCVEKFQITGLNLVPPIAVALTKRPEVRDFDLSSVESAGCGAAPLGRESAVEFDRVVAQGRFQLRQGWGMTEITCSAIGWDPRHDLDSPAVGELNPNIEGMIVDDAGHEVGVGQRGEFWVRGPNVMKGYWRKAEATKETKTDDGWLKTGDIAYRDKDGLIYMVDRKKELIKVKGNQVAPAELEALLLDHPAVQDAAVVGVTIRGEELPRAYIVPQAEQNATPENIGQWLAKQVAPHKRLAGGVKFTDVIPKNPSGKILRKALREKAAEEVGDGNPKASKL
;
A
#
# COMPACT_ATOMS: atom_id res chain seq x y z
N MET A 1 -24.07 17.70 -1.18
CA MET A 1 -24.54 16.94 -0.01
C MET A 1 -23.65 15.73 0.15
N PRO A 2 -23.15 15.44 1.37
CA PRO A 2 -22.46 14.20 1.64
C PRO A 2 -23.32 13.01 1.25
N TRP A 3 -22.70 11.95 0.75
CA TRP A 3 -23.38 10.70 0.46
C TRP A 3 -22.77 9.57 1.30
N ALA A 4 -23.63 8.71 1.83
CA ALA A 4 -23.21 7.50 2.51
C ALA A 4 -23.06 6.36 1.49
N SER A 5 -22.21 5.38 1.84
CA SER A 5 -22.24 4.07 1.19
C SER A 5 -23.64 3.48 1.31
N ARG A 6 -24.10 2.82 0.25
CA ARG A 6 -25.32 1.99 0.30
C ARG A 6 -25.12 0.72 1.11
N TRP A 7 -23.89 0.43 1.53
CA TRP A 7 -23.51 -0.72 2.34
C TRP A 7 -23.25 -0.31 3.79
N SER A 8 -23.67 -1.18 4.70
CA SER A 8 -23.39 -1.04 6.13
C SER A 8 -23.07 -2.40 6.72
N LEU A 9 -22.11 -2.44 7.64
CA LEU A 9 -21.83 -3.61 8.45
C LEU A 9 -21.70 -3.23 9.92
N ASP A 10 -21.86 -4.22 10.80
CA ASP A 10 -21.59 -4.09 12.23
C ASP A 10 -20.11 -4.44 12.49
N ILE A 11 -19.40 -3.55 13.19
CA ILE A 11 -17.97 -3.74 13.48
C ILE A 11 -17.86 -4.22 14.93
N PRO A 12 -17.38 -5.46 15.16
CA PRO A 12 -17.39 -6.06 16.48
C PRO A 12 -16.36 -5.40 17.40
N ASN A 13 -16.67 -5.37 18.69
CA ASN A 13 -15.76 -4.85 19.69
C ASN A 13 -14.68 -5.88 20.06
N LEU A 14 -13.57 -5.89 19.32
CA LEU A 14 -12.48 -6.86 19.46
C LEU A 14 -11.10 -6.18 19.39
N SER A 15 -10.10 -6.82 20.01
CA SER A 15 -8.70 -6.52 19.68
C SER A 15 -8.37 -7.10 18.29
N LEU A 16 -7.32 -6.60 17.64
CA LEU A 16 -6.91 -7.09 16.32
C LEU A 16 -6.43 -8.55 16.38
N PRO A 17 -5.71 -8.98 17.44
CA PRO A 17 -5.43 -10.39 17.66
C PRO A 17 -6.69 -11.25 17.86
N ASP A 18 -7.73 -10.76 18.56
CA ASP A 18 -9.00 -11.49 18.68
C ASP A 18 -9.72 -11.60 17.33
N PHE A 19 -9.68 -10.56 16.51
CA PHE A 19 -10.25 -10.61 15.16
C PHE A 19 -9.59 -11.70 14.29
N LEU A 20 -8.27 -11.85 14.39
CA LEU A 20 -7.50 -12.81 13.57
C LEU A 20 -7.46 -14.24 14.14
N PHE A 21 -7.49 -14.37 15.47
CA PHE A 21 -7.23 -15.64 16.16
C PHE A 21 -8.37 -16.09 17.08
N THR A 22 -9.48 -15.36 17.12
CA THR A 22 -10.65 -15.54 17.99
C THR A 22 -10.37 -15.32 19.47
N SER A 23 -9.35 -15.98 20.03
CA SER A 23 -8.88 -15.79 21.40
C SER A 23 -7.45 -16.36 21.58
N PRO A 24 -6.78 -16.07 22.71
CA PRO A 24 -5.47 -16.65 23.02
C PRO A 24 -5.41 -18.19 23.00
N ALA A 25 -6.54 -18.85 23.29
CA ALA A 25 -6.63 -20.29 23.48
C ALA A 25 -7.55 -21.00 22.46
N ALA A 26 -8.12 -20.28 21.48
CA ALA A 26 -8.99 -20.87 20.47
C ALA A 26 -8.33 -22.07 19.75
N LEU A 27 -9.13 -23.07 19.36
CA LEU A 27 -8.64 -24.14 18.51
C LEU A 27 -8.58 -23.62 17.08
N LEU A 28 -7.36 -23.50 16.54
CA LEU A 28 -7.08 -23.01 15.19
C LEU A 28 -6.52 -24.14 14.32
N ASP A 29 -6.70 -24.04 13.01
CA ASP A 29 -6.17 -25.04 12.07
C ASP A 29 -4.64 -25.13 12.19
N ASN A 30 -4.17 -26.35 12.40
CA ASN A 30 -2.75 -26.69 12.49
C ASN A 30 -2.32 -27.71 11.42
N GLY A 31 -3.22 -28.09 10.51
CA GLY A 31 -2.94 -29.05 9.45
C GLY A 31 -2.65 -28.42 8.09
N LYS A 32 -3.07 -27.16 7.86
CA LYS A 32 -2.94 -26.50 6.56
C LYS A 32 -1.91 -25.36 6.58
N PRO A 33 -0.97 -25.32 5.61
CA PRO A 33 -0.11 -24.16 5.39
C PRO A 33 -0.93 -22.89 5.12
N LEU A 34 -0.59 -21.80 5.80
CA LEU A 34 -1.29 -20.51 5.69
C LEU A 34 -0.37 -19.38 5.24
N ILE A 35 0.78 -19.18 5.90
CA ILE A 35 1.80 -18.21 5.47
C ILE A 35 3.00 -19.03 5.02
N ILE A 36 3.34 -18.96 3.74
CA ILE A 36 4.25 -19.92 3.09
C ILE A 36 5.42 -19.15 2.47
N ASP A 37 6.66 -19.59 2.67
CA ASP A 37 7.79 -19.05 1.91
C ASP A 37 7.71 -19.54 0.45
N ALA A 38 7.59 -18.63 -0.52
CA ALA A 38 7.43 -19.01 -1.93
C ALA A 38 8.65 -19.74 -2.51
N GLU A 39 9.86 -19.40 -2.03
CA GLU A 39 11.10 -20.04 -2.45
C GLU A 39 11.32 -21.37 -1.70
N ARG A 40 10.84 -21.45 -0.45
CA ARG A 40 11.00 -22.61 0.45
C ARG A 40 9.65 -23.08 0.98
N PRO A 41 8.74 -23.65 0.15
CA PRO A 41 7.35 -23.92 0.53
C PRO A 41 7.13 -24.95 1.64
N ARG A 42 8.19 -25.66 2.07
CA ARG A 42 8.18 -26.50 3.28
C ARG A 42 8.31 -25.69 4.58
N GLN A 43 8.77 -24.44 4.50
CA GLN A 43 8.77 -23.48 5.59
C GLN A 43 7.48 -22.67 5.52
N TYR A 44 6.57 -22.95 6.45
CA TYR A 44 5.27 -22.29 6.51
C TYR A 44 4.77 -22.20 7.95
N LEU A 45 3.85 -21.27 8.17
CA LEU A 45 3.06 -21.16 9.38
C LEU A 45 1.64 -21.63 9.06
N THR A 46 1.06 -22.42 9.96
CA THR A 46 -0.37 -22.72 10.00
C THR A 46 -1.09 -21.59 10.75
N HIS A 47 -2.42 -21.59 10.78
CA HIS A 47 -3.15 -20.59 11.56
C HIS A 47 -2.77 -20.66 13.05
N HIS A 48 -2.66 -21.89 13.57
CA HIS A 48 -2.19 -22.15 14.93
C HIS A 48 -0.75 -21.70 15.17
N THR A 49 0.22 -22.08 14.32
CA THR A 49 1.62 -21.71 14.57
C THR A 49 1.85 -20.23 14.35
N TYR A 50 1.11 -19.58 13.46
CA TYR A 50 1.14 -18.12 13.32
C TYR A 50 0.76 -17.41 14.64
N ARG A 51 -0.33 -17.83 15.28
CA ARG A 51 -0.68 -17.34 16.62
C ARG A 51 0.43 -17.63 17.63
N LEU A 52 0.90 -18.87 17.69
CA LEU A 52 1.88 -19.30 18.69
C LEU A 52 3.20 -18.53 18.59
N TRP A 53 3.74 -18.34 17.40
CA TRP A 53 4.96 -17.53 17.21
C TRP A 53 4.74 -16.07 17.61
N SER A 54 3.55 -15.51 17.31
CA SER A 54 3.18 -14.15 17.72
C SER A 54 3.10 -14.02 19.25
N GLN A 55 2.50 -15.01 19.93
CA GLN A 55 2.45 -15.07 21.39
C GLN A 55 3.85 -15.23 22.01
N ARG A 56 4.73 -16.05 21.40
CA ARG A 56 6.12 -16.20 21.84
C ARG A 56 6.88 -14.89 21.77
N LEU A 57 6.69 -14.12 20.69
CA LEU A 57 7.27 -12.80 20.58
C LEU A 57 6.69 -11.85 21.63
N ALA A 58 5.37 -11.81 21.80
CA ALA A 58 4.71 -10.94 22.76
C ALA A 58 5.21 -11.18 24.20
N ALA A 59 5.30 -12.45 24.61
CA ALA A 59 5.84 -12.86 25.90
C ALA A 59 7.30 -12.43 26.10
N GLY A 60 8.14 -12.62 25.08
CA GLY A 60 9.54 -12.24 25.17
C GLY A 60 9.76 -10.72 25.11
N LEU A 61 8.95 -9.97 24.36
CA LEU A 61 8.92 -8.51 24.40
C LEU A 61 8.55 -8.00 25.80
N THR A 62 7.48 -8.51 26.40
CA THR A 62 7.10 -8.15 27.78
C THR A 62 8.23 -8.47 28.77
N LYS A 63 8.88 -9.63 28.65
CA LYS A 63 10.04 -10.00 29.47
C LYS A 63 11.23 -9.05 29.27
N ALA A 64 11.45 -8.59 28.03
CA ALA A 64 12.48 -7.61 27.69
C ALA A 64 12.11 -6.17 28.13
N GLY A 65 10.99 -6.01 28.85
CA GLY A 65 10.56 -4.73 29.42
C GLY A 65 9.74 -3.87 28.46
N PHE A 66 9.24 -4.41 27.35
CA PHE A 66 8.28 -3.74 26.46
C PHE A 66 6.95 -3.51 27.19
N LYS A 67 6.45 -2.27 27.16
CA LYS A 67 5.26 -1.83 27.87
C LYS A 67 4.16 -1.44 26.88
N ARG A 68 2.94 -1.36 27.39
CA ARG A 68 1.79 -0.85 26.64
C ARG A 68 2.12 0.50 25.99
N GLY A 69 1.83 0.61 24.70
CA GLY A 69 2.07 1.80 23.90
C GLY A 69 3.51 1.97 23.41
N ASP A 70 4.48 1.14 23.82
CA ASP A 70 5.83 1.15 23.23
C ASP A 70 5.75 0.79 21.73
N ARG A 71 6.66 1.36 20.94
CA ARG A 71 6.73 1.10 19.49
C ARG A 71 7.82 0.09 19.19
N LEU A 72 7.54 -0.87 18.32
CA LEU A 72 8.55 -1.72 17.69
C LEU A 72 8.64 -1.35 16.22
N LEU A 73 9.84 -0.95 15.78
CA LEU A 73 10.13 -0.64 14.38
C LEU A 73 10.72 -1.87 13.69
N LEU A 74 10.08 -2.33 12.62
CA LEU A 74 10.58 -3.38 11.74
C LEU A 74 11.12 -2.76 10.45
N TYR A 75 12.43 -2.82 10.26
CA TYR A 75 13.14 -2.38 9.07
C TYR A 75 13.56 -3.59 8.23
N SER A 76 12.61 -4.11 7.45
CA SER A 76 12.81 -5.33 6.67
C SER A 76 11.89 -5.37 5.44
N GLY A 77 12.29 -6.17 4.46
CA GLY A 77 11.43 -6.58 3.35
C GLY A 77 10.41 -7.65 3.75
N ASN A 78 9.85 -8.31 2.75
CA ASN A 78 8.88 -9.38 2.97
C ASN A 78 9.57 -10.64 3.51
N THR A 79 9.06 -11.22 4.60
CA THR A 79 9.50 -12.53 5.12
C THR A 79 8.33 -13.27 5.77
N ILE A 80 8.43 -14.58 5.95
CA ILE A 80 7.39 -15.39 6.60
C ILE A 80 7.10 -15.00 8.07
N PHE A 81 8.06 -14.37 8.75
CA PHE A 81 7.90 -13.90 10.13
C PHE A 81 7.51 -12.42 10.24
N PHE A 82 7.40 -11.68 9.12
CA PHE A 82 6.88 -10.32 9.15
C PHE A 82 5.49 -10.24 9.83
N PRO A 83 4.51 -11.10 9.49
CA PRO A 83 3.21 -11.09 10.14
C PRO A 83 3.29 -11.41 11.64
N VAL A 84 4.28 -12.21 12.07
CA VAL A 84 4.55 -12.55 13.48
C VAL A 84 5.05 -11.33 14.25
N VAL A 85 5.95 -10.53 13.67
CA VAL A 85 6.42 -9.29 14.31
C VAL A 85 5.29 -8.28 14.48
N LEU A 86 4.44 -8.12 13.46
CA LEU A 86 3.24 -7.30 13.52
C LEU A 86 2.32 -7.75 14.68
N MET A 87 1.90 -9.01 14.69
CA MET A 87 0.92 -9.50 15.67
C MET A 87 1.51 -9.62 17.07
N GLY A 88 2.76 -10.08 17.22
CA GLY A 88 3.41 -10.19 18.52
C GLY A 88 3.62 -8.83 19.20
N THR A 89 3.90 -7.78 18.41
CA THR A 89 3.96 -6.40 18.94
C THR A 89 2.61 -5.94 19.47
N ILE A 90 1.54 -6.19 18.71
CA ILE A 90 0.17 -5.79 19.07
C ILE A 90 -0.35 -6.61 20.26
N MET A 91 -0.08 -7.91 20.31
CA MET A 91 -0.39 -8.78 21.44
C MET A 91 0.31 -8.31 22.73
N ALA A 92 1.53 -7.76 22.61
CA ALA A 92 2.24 -7.10 23.71
C ALA A 92 1.69 -5.71 24.08
N GLN A 93 0.54 -5.32 23.53
CA GLN A 93 -0.12 -4.01 23.68
C GLN A 93 0.73 -2.83 23.20
N GLY A 94 1.71 -3.08 22.34
CA GLY A 94 2.49 -2.03 21.70
C GLY A 94 1.95 -1.65 20.33
N VAL A 95 2.71 -0.79 19.66
CA VAL A 95 2.40 -0.25 18.35
C VAL A 95 3.45 -0.73 17.36
N PHE A 96 3.01 -1.43 16.31
CA PHE A 96 3.90 -1.85 15.24
C PHE A 96 4.18 -0.70 14.27
N SER A 97 5.42 -0.55 13.81
CA SER A 97 5.78 0.37 12.73
C SER A 97 6.66 -0.36 11.71
N GLY A 98 6.29 -0.30 10.43
CA GLY A 98 7.11 -0.83 9.34
C GLY A 98 7.92 0.28 8.67
N ALA A 99 9.19 0.03 8.37
CA ALA A 99 10.05 0.92 7.60
C ALA A 99 10.37 0.31 6.23
N ASN A 100 10.45 1.16 5.22
CA ASN A 100 10.83 0.75 3.87
C ASN A 100 12.31 0.29 3.89
N PRO A 101 12.64 -0.96 3.55
CA PRO A 101 14.00 -1.52 3.59
C PRO A 101 14.99 -0.84 2.64
N THR A 102 14.52 0.04 1.75
CA THR A 102 15.38 0.82 0.84
C THR A 102 15.78 2.19 1.40
N TYR A 103 15.36 2.54 2.63
CA TYR A 103 15.74 3.80 3.24
C TYR A 103 17.25 3.91 3.41
N VAL A 104 17.77 5.13 3.25
CA VAL A 104 19.12 5.45 3.70
C VAL A 104 19.13 5.75 5.21
N ALA A 105 20.31 5.75 5.83
CA ALA A 105 20.44 5.87 7.28
C ALA A 105 19.73 7.11 7.86
N ARG A 106 19.77 8.26 7.17
CA ARG A 106 19.08 9.49 7.60
C ARG A 106 17.54 9.37 7.60
N GLU A 107 16.98 8.63 6.65
CA GLU A 107 15.53 8.44 6.51
C GLU A 107 15.03 7.47 7.59
N LEU A 108 15.78 6.39 7.81
CA LEU A 108 15.51 5.47 8.91
C LEU A 108 15.69 6.13 10.27
N ALA A 109 16.74 6.92 10.46
CA ALA A 109 16.98 7.68 11.69
C ALA A 109 15.80 8.60 12.02
N TYR A 110 15.27 9.30 11.02
CA TYR A 110 14.07 10.11 11.18
C TYR A 110 12.88 9.29 11.71
N GLN A 111 12.52 8.18 11.05
CA GLN A 111 11.40 7.34 11.50
C GLN A 111 11.67 6.72 12.89
N LEU A 112 12.90 6.27 13.16
CA LEU A 112 13.30 5.68 14.44
C LEU A 112 13.10 6.68 15.60
N GLN A 113 13.51 7.94 15.40
CA GLN A 113 13.34 9.01 16.37
C GLN A 113 11.88 9.47 16.50
N ASP A 114 11.21 9.74 15.38
CA ASP A 114 9.85 10.29 15.35
C ASP A 114 8.82 9.32 15.96
N SER A 115 8.93 8.03 15.59
CA SER A 115 8.07 6.98 16.16
C SER A 115 8.34 6.76 17.65
N GLY A 116 9.51 7.17 18.14
CA GLY A 116 10.00 6.86 19.47
C GLY A 116 9.99 5.34 19.71
N ALA A 117 10.48 4.57 18.74
CA ALA A 117 10.60 3.13 18.86
C ALA A 117 11.43 2.77 20.11
N LYS A 118 11.08 1.65 20.75
CA LYS A 118 11.83 1.08 21.85
C LYS A 118 12.72 -0.07 21.40
N PHE A 119 12.29 -0.81 20.39
CA PHE A 119 13.08 -1.85 19.76
C PHE A 119 13.10 -1.66 18.25
N LEU A 120 14.24 -1.96 17.66
CA LEU A 120 14.45 -2.02 16.22
C LEU A 120 14.77 -3.46 15.83
N ILE A 121 13.94 -4.05 14.99
CA ILE A 121 14.24 -5.31 14.31
C ILE A 121 14.62 -4.95 12.87
N THR A 122 15.79 -5.36 12.41
CA THR A 122 16.32 -5.02 11.07
C THR A 122 16.74 -6.26 10.31
N SER A 123 16.48 -6.34 9.00
CA SER A 123 17.07 -7.39 8.17
C SER A 123 18.59 -7.38 8.24
N GLU A 124 19.20 -8.56 8.18
CA GLU A 124 20.65 -8.72 8.13
C GLU A 124 21.28 -7.88 7.01
N ALA A 125 20.70 -7.93 5.81
CA ALA A 125 21.17 -7.14 4.66
C ALA A 125 21.11 -5.61 4.88
N SER A 126 20.29 -5.14 5.82
CA SER A 126 20.11 -3.71 6.11
C SER A 126 20.72 -3.29 7.45
N LEU A 127 21.40 -4.22 8.15
CA LEU A 127 22.00 -3.99 9.46
C LEU A 127 23.00 -2.83 9.47
N PRO A 128 23.91 -2.67 8.48
CA PRO A 128 24.83 -1.53 8.48
C PRO A 128 24.11 -0.18 8.46
N THR A 129 23.06 -0.06 7.64
CA THR A 129 22.22 1.15 7.57
C THR A 129 21.47 1.39 8.88
N ALA A 130 20.96 0.33 9.51
CA ALA A 130 20.27 0.41 10.79
C ALA A 130 21.20 0.85 11.93
N LEU A 131 22.44 0.35 11.96
CA LEU A 131 23.45 0.75 12.94
C LEU A 131 23.86 2.21 12.78
N GLU A 132 24.01 2.68 11.54
CA GLU A 132 24.29 4.10 11.29
C GLU A 132 23.09 4.99 11.66
N ALA A 133 21.87 4.58 11.32
CA ALA A 133 20.66 5.28 11.73
C ALA A 133 20.55 5.37 13.26
N ALA A 134 20.82 4.26 13.97
CA ALA A 134 20.84 4.22 15.42
C ALA A 134 21.90 5.16 16.01
N ARG A 135 23.10 5.22 15.42
CA ARG A 135 24.17 6.15 15.83
C ARG A 135 23.74 7.61 15.69
N ILE A 136 23.07 7.98 14.59
CA ILE A 136 22.60 9.36 14.33
C ILE A 136 21.68 9.86 15.45
N VAL A 137 20.82 8.98 16.00
CA VAL A 137 19.80 9.37 17.00
C VAL A 137 20.13 8.91 18.42
N GLY A 138 21.32 8.34 18.64
CA GLY A 138 21.74 7.82 19.95
C GLY A 138 20.94 6.60 20.43
N PHE A 139 20.44 5.77 19.51
CA PHE A 139 19.69 4.56 19.83
C PHE A 139 20.63 3.43 20.26
N SER A 140 20.33 2.76 21.37
CA SER A 140 21.20 1.75 21.96
C SER A 140 21.24 0.45 21.13
N LYS A 141 22.44 -0.13 20.95
CA LYS A 141 22.63 -1.39 20.21
C LYS A 141 21.94 -2.57 20.90
N GLU A 142 21.78 -2.52 22.22
CA GLU A 142 21.08 -3.52 23.02
C GLU A 142 19.59 -3.62 22.65
N GLN A 143 19.03 -2.56 22.07
CA GLN A 143 17.65 -2.47 21.60
C GLN A 143 17.49 -2.85 20.12
N ILE A 144 18.57 -3.22 19.44
CA ILE A 144 18.58 -3.62 18.03
C ILE A 144 18.68 -5.14 17.93
N PHE A 145 17.91 -5.73 17.03
CA PHE A 145 17.90 -7.17 16.77
C PHE A 145 17.97 -7.46 15.27
N VAL A 146 18.80 -8.43 14.89
CA VAL A 146 18.95 -8.89 13.50
C VAL A 146 17.82 -9.86 13.15
N PHE A 147 17.21 -9.62 12.00
CA PHE A 147 16.11 -10.38 11.42
C PHE A 147 16.62 -11.13 10.20
N ASP A 148 16.56 -12.45 10.26
CA ASP A 148 16.92 -13.30 9.14
C ASP A 148 15.80 -13.35 8.09
N ASP A 149 16.06 -14.07 7.02
CA ASP A 149 15.09 -14.27 5.95
C ASP A 149 13.95 -15.24 6.30
N GLY A 150 13.98 -15.79 7.51
CA GLY A 150 13.06 -16.77 8.08
C GLY A 150 13.65 -18.17 8.22
N SER A 151 14.66 -18.56 7.43
CA SER A 151 15.23 -19.91 7.48
C SER A 151 15.82 -20.24 8.84
N ASP A 152 16.63 -19.32 9.36
CA ASP A 152 17.44 -19.58 10.53
C ASP A 152 16.57 -19.54 11.78
N THR A 153 15.56 -18.69 11.79
CA THR A 153 14.50 -18.75 12.80
C THR A 153 13.76 -20.08 12.75
N PHE A 154 13.34 -20.51 11.55
CA PHE A 154 12.55 -21.73 11.38
C PHE A 154 13.32 -22.98 11.82
N ASN A 155 14.61 -23.05 11.49
CA ASN A 155 15.51 -24.15 11.84
C ASN A 155 16.15 -24.00 13.23
N ASN A 156 15.75 -22.99 14.01
CA ASN A 156 16.28 -22.70 15.34
C ASN A 156 17.82 -22.53 15.37
N CYS A 157 18.38 -21.91 14.33
CA CYS A 157 19.81 -21.68 14.17
C CYS A 157 20.20 -20.21 13.98
N GLY A 158 19.28 -19.26 14.24
CA GLY A 158 19.55 -17.82 14.19
C GLY A 158 20.72 -17.38 15.08
N ARG A 159 21.61 -16.55 14.54
CA ARG A 159 22.86 -16.12 15.18
C ARG A 159 22.98 -14.61 15.24
N SER A 160 23.73 -14.14 16.23
CA SER A 160 24.13 -12.74 16.29
C SER A 160 25.05 -12.39 15.11
N VAL A 161 24.89 -11.18 14.58
CA VAL A 161 25.73 -10.63 13.49
C VAL A 161 26.31 -9.31 13.98
N ASP A 162 27.63 -9.12 13.83
CA ASP A 162 28.35 -7.91 14.26
C ASP A 162 28.07 -7.49 15.72
N GLY A 163 27.94 -8.47 16.62
CA GLY A 163 27.63 -8.26 18.03
C GLY A 163 26.17 -7.87 18.32
N ILE A 164 25.32 -7.80 17.31
CA ILE A 164 23.88 -7.54 17.44
C ILE A 164 23.13 -8.86 17.55
N ARG A 165 22.27 -8.97 18.56
CA ARG A 165 21.55 -10.20 18.86
C ARG A 165 20.56 -10.54 17.75
N HIS A 166 20.42 -11.82 17.46
CA HIS A 166 19.33 -12.30 16.61
C HIS A 166 17.97 -12.04 17.29
N TRP A 167 16.94 -11.73 16.51
CA TRP A 167 15.60 -11.45 17.03
C TRP A 167 14.96 -12.66 17.72
N SER A 168 15.39 -13.88 17.41
CA SER A 168 14.95 -15.08 18.13
C SER A 168 15.26 -15.04 19.63
N SER A 169 16.19 -14.19 20.07
CA SER A 169 16.42 -13.92 21.50
C SER A 169 15.24 -13.22 22.19
N LEU A 170 14.33 -12.60 21.43
CA LEU A 170 13.06 -12.05 21.89
C LEU A 170 11.92 -13.07 21.87
N LEU A 171 12.15 -14.31 21.43
CA LEU A 171 11.10 -15.33 21.37
C LEU A 171 11.11 -16.15 22.65
N ALA A 172 9.99 -16.16 23.36
CA ALA A 172 9.78 -17.11 24.45
C ALA A 172 9.72 -18.56 23.93
N SER A 173 9.88 -19.53 24.84
CA SER A 173 9.66 -20.94 24.49
C SER A 173 8.20 -21.18 24.07
N PRO A 174 7.91 -22.22 23.27
CA PRO A 174 6.54 -22.56 22.88
C PRO A 174 5.58 -22.67 24.07
N GLU A 175 6.03 -23.25 25.20
CA GLU A 175 5.21 -23.42 26.42
C GLU A 175 4.88 -22.07 27.07
N LYS A 176 5.84 -21.14 27.10
CA LYS A 176 5.57 -19.79 27.63
C LYS A 176 4.72 -18.96 26.68
N GLY A 177 4.91 -19.14 25.38
CA GLY A 177 4.10 -18.48 24.35
C GLY A 177 2.64 -18.94 24.41
N SER A 178 2.38 -20.24 24.48
CA SER A 178 1.00 -20.76 24.50
C SER A 178 0.18 -20.30 25.70
N LEU A 179 0.85 -19.94 26.81
CA LEU A 179 0.23 -19.36 28.01
C LEU A 179 0.06 -17.84 27.95
N TYR A 180 0.61 -17.16 26.93
CA TYR A 180 0.51 -15.72 26.82
C TYR A 180 -0.88 -15.30 26.34
N ALA A 181 -1.58 -14.53 27.17
CA ALA A 181 -2.86 -13.94 26.84
C ALA A 181 -2.72 -12.43 26.61
N TRP A 182 -3.17 -11.96 25.46
CA TRP A 182 -3.36 -10.53 25.19
C TRP A 182 -4.74 -10.07 25.73
N PRO A 183 -4.92 -8.78 26.04
CA PRO A 183 -6.22 -8.28 26.45
C PRO A 183 -7.18 -8.10 25.28
N THR A 184 -8.45 -8.42 25.49
CA THR A 184 -9.55 -8.04 24.59
C THR A 184 -9.91 -6.57 24.78
N LEU A 185 -10.21 -5.87 23.69
CA LEU A 185 -10.78 -4.53 23.72
C LEU A 185 -12.30 -4.64 23.61
N SER A 186 -13.00 -4.57 24.75
CA SER A 186 -14.43 -4.89 24.85
C SER A 186 -15.36 -3.70 24.62
N THR A 187 -14.83 -2.51 24.38
CA THR A 187 -15.62 -1.29 24.16
C THR A 187 -15.20 -0.53 22.91
N PRO A 188 -16.14 0.17 22.22
CA PRO A 188 -15.82 0.99 21.06
C PRO A 188 -14.74 2.04 21.35
N LYS A 189 -14.79 2.66 22.54
CA LYS A 189 -13.82 3.68 22.97
C LYS A 189 -12.40 3.11 23.05
N GLN A 190 -12.23 1.94 23.68
CA GLN A 190 -10.90 1.32 23.79
C GLN A 190 -10.31 1.03 22.41
N MET A 191 -11.12 0.53 21.47
CA MET A 191 -10.65 0.22 20.13
C MET A 191 -10.32 1.46 19.31
N ALA A 192 -11.09 2.54 19.46
CA ALA A 192 -10.88 3.80 18.77
C ALA A 192 -9.69 4.60 19.32
N GLU A 193 -9.30 4.37 20.58
CA GLU A 193 -8.18 5.09 21.21
C GLU A 193 -6.86 4.33 21.12
N ALA A 194 -6.90 2.99 21.12
CA ALA A 194 -5.73 2.13 21.10
C ALA A 194 -5.13 2.03 19.68
N THR A 195 -4.03 2.76 19.45
CA THR A 195 -3.20 2.64 18.25
C THR A 195 -2.58 1.25 18.20
N ALA A 196 -2.75 0.54 17.09
CA ALA A 196 -2.16 -0.78 16.84
C ALA A 196 -0.95 -0.67 15.89
N VAL A 197 -1.03 0.24 14.93
CA VAL A 197 -0.04 0.41 13.86
C VAL A 197 0.28 1.88 13.64
N LEU A 198 1.55 2.17 13.39
CA LEU A 198 2.07 3.47 12.97
C LEU A 198 2.73 3.36 11.59
N ASN A 199 1.95 3.64 10.55
CA ASN A 199 2.42 3.60 9.17
C ASN A 199 2.89 4.98 8.71
N TYR A 200 4.07 5.08 8.14
CA TYR A 200 4.60 6.37 7.68
C TYR A 200 4.13 6.67 6.26
N SER A 201 3.38 7.76 6.10
CA SER A 201 2.96 8.29 4.80
C SER A 201 3.82 9.51 4.46
N SER A 202 4.30 9.64 3.22
CA SER A 202 5.01 10.86 2.77
C SER A 202 4.09 12.08 2.61
N GLY A 203 2.77 11.89 2.77
CA GLY A 203 1.75 12.93 2.77
C GLY A 203 1.77 13.88 1.56
N THR A 204 1.05 14.99 1.70
CA THR A 204 1.10 16.12 0.78
C THR A 204 2.34 16.99 0.99
N THR A 205 2.85 17.05 2.23
CA THR A 205 3.89 17.97 2.72
C THR A 205 5.36 17.51 2.54
N GLY A 206 5.61 16.25 2.19
CA GLY A 206 6.92 15.75 1.77
C GLY A 206 7.80 15.12 2.86
N VAL A 207 7.59 15.44 4.14
CA VAL A 207 8.22 14.72 5.28
C VAL A 207 7.30 13.58 5.71
N PRO A 208 7.79 12.33 5.85
CA PRO A 208 6.96 11.22 6.29
C PRO A 208 6.31 11.49 7.67
N LYS A 209 5.00 11.24 7.80
CA LYS A 209 4.25 11.40 9.06
C LYS A 209 3.76 10.03 9.53
N GLY A 210 3.94 9.72 10.81
CA GLY A 210 3.39 8.51 11.41
C GLY A 210 1.85 8.60 11.51
N VAL A 211 1.15 7.79 10.73
CA VAL A 211 -0.32 7.67 10.74
C VAL A 211 -0.74 6.70 11.83
N GLU A 212 -1.50 7.18 12.82
CA GLU A 212 -2.01 6.34 13.91
C GLU A 212 -3.24 5.54 13.45
N ILE A 213 -3.04 4.25 13.23
CA ILE A 213 -4.09 3.29 12.89
C ILE A 213 -4.47 2.51 14.14
N THR A 214 -5.72 2.64 14.54
CA THR A 214 -6.26 1.98 15.75
C THR A 214 -6.75 0.57 15.45
N HIS A 215 -7.03 -0.19 16.51
CA HIS A 215 -7.69 -1.49 16.37
C HIS A 215 -9.02 -1.40 15.62
N LEU A 216 -9.84 -0.38 15.92
CA LEU A 216 -11.08 -0.11 15.19
C LEU A 216 -10.80 0.12 13.72
N ASN A 217 -9.85 1.00 13.40
CA ASN A 217 -9.56 1.35 12.01
C ASN A 217 -9.13 0.13 11.18
N TYR A 218 -8.27 -0.70 11.76
CA TYR A 218 -7.73 -1.89 11.12
C TYR A 218 -8.82 -2.94 10.86
N ILE A 219 -9.62 -3.27 11.88
CA ILE A 219 -10.70 -4.26 11.78
C ILE A 219 -11.77 -3.76 10.81
N ALA A 220 -12.16 -2.49 10.91
CA ALA A 220 -13.10 -1.86 9.99
C ALA A 220 -12.65 -2.04 8.54
N ASN A 221 -11.39 -1.73 8.23
CA ASN A 221 -10.88 -1.83 6.88
C ASN A 221 -10.89 -3.28 6.35
N CYS A 222 -10.48 -4.26 7.17
CA CYS A 222 -10.50 -5.67 6.80
C CYS A 222 -11.92 -6.17 6.51
N MET A 223 -12.89 -5.81 7.37
CA MET A 223 -14.29 -6.23 7.18
C MET A 223 -14.95 -5.54 5.98
N GLN A 224 -14.62 -4.28 5.74
CA GLN A 224 -15.14 -3.51 4.60
C GLN A 224 -14.69 -4.08 3.26
N THR A 225 -13.40 -4.39 3.11
CA THR A 225 -12.89 -5.00 1.87
C THR A 225 -13.40 -6.42 1.68
N GLU A 226 -13.49 -7.18 2.76
CA GLU A 226 -14.07 -8.51 2.78
C GLU A 226 -15.54 -8.51 2.35
N TYR A 227 -16.34 -7.58 2.89
CA TYR A 227 -17.75 -7.44 2.55
C TYR A 227 -17.94 -7.23 1.05
N MET A 228 -17.16 -6.31 0.45
CA MET A 228 -17.24 -6.05 -1.00
C MET A 228 -16.90 -7.30 -1.81
N ALA A 229 -15.86 -8.04 -1.42
CA ALA A 229 -15.52 -9.31 -2.07
C ALA A 229 -16.63 -10.37 -1.90
N ALA A 230 -17.27 -10.40 -0.73
CA ALA A 230 -18.32 -11.36 -0.37
C ALA A 230 -19.65 -11.16 -1.11
N LEU A 231 -19.81 -10.03 -1.80
CA LEU A 231 -20.96 -9.80 -2.69
C LEU A 231 -20.92 -10.69 -3.95
N ALA A 232 -19.78 -11.28 -4.29
CA ALA A 232 -19.67 -12.19 -5.43
C ALA A 232 -20.57 -13.44 -5.21
N PRO A 233 -21.40 -13.85 -6.19
CA PRO A 233 -22.33 -14.97 -6.01
C PRO A 233 -21.64 -16.29 -5.65
N ASP A 234 -20.41 -16.49 -6.13
CA ASP A 234 -19.59 -17.69 -5.92
C ASP A 234 -18.50 -17.49 -4.84
N TYR A 235 -18.64 -16.46 -3.99
CA TYR A 235 -17.64 -16.07 -3.01
C TYR A 235 -17.17 -17.24 -2.13
N GLY A 236 -18.10 -17.99 -1.55
CA GLY A 236 -17.79 -19.11 -0.65
C GLY A 236 -16.95 -20.21 -1.33
N GLU A 237 -17.23 -20.50 -2.60
CA GLU A 237 -16.44 -21.47 -3.38
C GLU A 237 -15.07 -20.90 -3.78
N LYS A 238 -15.01 -19.62 -4.15
CA LYS A 238 -13.74 -18.93 -4.44
C LYS A 238 -12.80 -18.95 -3.25
N VAL A 239 -13.29 -18.66 -2.04
CA VAL A 239 -12.45 -18.65 -0.82
C VAL A 239 -11.83 -20.01 -0.55
N LYS A 240 -12.57 -21.12 -0.75
CA LYS A 240 -12.06 -22.48 -0.48
C LYS A 240 -10.83 -22.86 -1.31
N ARG A 241 -10.72 -22.34 -2.53
CA ARG A 241 -9.60 -22.60 -3.45
C ARG A 241 -8.63 -21.42 -3.57
N ALA A 242 -8.92 -20.30 -2.91
CA ALA A 242 -8.17 -19.08 -3.06
C ALA A 242 -6.72 -19.26 -2.60
N LYS A 243 -5.78 -18.71 -3.36
CA LYS A 243 -4.36 -18.58 -3.02
C LYS A 243 -3.86 -17.23 -3.51
N VAL A 244 -3.05 -16.57 -2.70
CA VAL A 244 -2.51 -15.25 -3.04
C VAL A 244 -0.99 -15.23 -2.96
N LEU A 245 -0.36 -14.45 -3.84
CA LEU A 245 1.07 -14.22 -3.85
C LEU A 245 1.36 -12.84 -3.27
N SER A 246 2.14 -12.79 -2.19
CA SER A 246 2.56 -11.57 -1.52
C SER A 246 3.90 -11.07 -2.05
N PHE A 247 3.85 -10.32 -3.15
CA PHE A 247 4.98 -9.52 -3.64
C PHE A 247 4.84 -8.03 -3.30
N LEU A 248 3.65 -7.56 -2.91
CA LEU A 248 3.47 -6.20 -2.43
C LEU A 248 4.18 -6.01 -1.07
N PRO A 249 4.76 -4.84 -0.79
CA PRO A 249 5.52 -4.65 0.44
C PRO A 249 4.64 -4.69 1.69
N MET A 250 4.97 -5.56 2.65
CA MET A 250 4.22 -5.71 3.91
C MET A 250 4.48 -4.59 4.92
N TYR A 251 5.51 -3.76 4.73
CA TYR A 251 5.69 -2.52 5.51
C TYR A 251 4.74 -1.40 5.08
N HIS A 252 4.04 -1.56 3.94
CA HIS A 252 3.05 -0.63 3.43
C HIS A 252 1.63 -1.17 3.68
N ALA A 253 0.68 -0.28 3.95
CA ALA A 253 -0.71 -0.59 4.27
C ALA A 253 -1.35 -1.68 3.38
N TYR A 254 -1.13 -1.62 2.07
CA TYR A 254 -1.74 -2.56 1.13
C TYR A 254 -1.28 -4.01 1.34
N GLY A 255 0.04 -4.26 1.31
CA GLY A 255 0.57 -5.59 1.61
C GLY A 255 0.31 -6.00 3.06
N GLN A 256 0.42 -5.06 4.00
CA GLN A 256 0.24 -5.34 5.42
C GLN A 256 -1.18 -5.83 5.76
N THR A 257 -2.22 -5.11 5.33
CA THR A 257 -3.62 -5.42 5.66
C THR A 257 -4.10 -6.70 4.98
N TYR A 258 -3.76 -6.89 3.70
CA TYR A 258 -4.19 -8.07 2.95
C TYR A 258 -3.41 -9.32 3.36
N HIS A 259 -2.08 -9.26 3.34
CA HIS A 259 -1.24 -10.45 3.45
C HIS A 259 -0.94 -10.87 4.89
N CYS A 260 -0.94 -9.93 5.85
CA CYS A 260 -0.71 -10.28 7.26
C CYS A 260 -2.00 -10.58 8.03
N VAL A 261 -3.16 -10.05 7.60
CA VAL A 261 -4.39 -10.12 8.40
C VAL A 261 -5.59 -10.65 7.61
N THR A 262 -5.99 -9.99 6.52
CA THR A 262 -7.25 -10.31 5.83
C THR A 262 -7.22 -11.72 5.21
N CYS A 263 -6.21 -12.05 4.41
CA CYS A 263 -6.09 -13.38 3.81
C CYS A 263 -5.85 -14.47 4.87
N PRO A 264 -4.92 -14.31 5.83
CA PRO A 264 -4.76 -15.28 6.92
C PRO A 264 -6.02 -15.49 7.77
N GLY A 265 -6.77 -14.43 8.08
CA GLY A 265 -8.02 -14.52 8.86
C GLY A 265 -9.14 -15.26 8.16
N ARG A 266 -9.10 -15.34 6.82
CA ARG A 266 -10.00 -16.16 5.99
C ARG A 266 -9.50 -17.59 5.79
N GLY A 267 -8.32 -17.93 6.29
CA GLY A 267 -7.66 -19.20 6.01
C GLY A 267 -7.15 -19.32 4.57
N VAL A 268 -6.98 -18.20 3.85
CA VAL A 268 -6.46 -18.18 2.48
C VAL A 268 -4.93 -18.24 2.52
N PRO A 269 -4.29 -19.25 1.89
CA PRO A 269 -2.84 -19.34 1.83
C PRO A 269 -2.18 -18.15 1.13
N VAL A 270 -1.17 -17.60 1.79
CA VAL A 270 -0.36 -16.46 1.35
C VAL A 270 1.06 -16.94 1.09
N TYR A 271 1.48 -16.92 -0.18
CA TYR A 271 2.85 -17.24 -0.59
C TYR A 271 3.69 -15.96 -0.53
N ILE A 272 4.62 -15.87 0.41
CA ILE A 272 5.46 -14.70 0.62
C ILE A 272 6.63 -14.72 -0.37
N MET A 273 6.64 -13.72 -1.25
CA MET A 273 7.77 -13.43 -2.12
C MET A 273 8.66 -12.41 -1.41
N ARG A 274 9.88 -12.80 -1.07
CA ARG A 274 10.79 -11.99 -0.23
C ARG A 274 11.28 -10.74 -0.95
N LYS A 275 11.64 -10.93 -2.21
CA LYS A 275 12.06 -9.87 -3.13
C LYS A 275 11.24 -9.99 -4.40
N TYR A 276 10.66 -8.88 -4.84
CA TYR A 276 9.94 -8.83 -6.10
C TYR A 276 10.91 -9.04 -7.28
N ASP A 277 10.55 -9.97 -8.14
CA ASP A 277 11.11 -10.20 -9.46
C ASP A 277 9.95 -10.62 -10.38
N PHE A 278 9.84 -10.02 -11.56
CA PHE A 278 8.66 -10.23 -12.40
C PHE A 278 8.57 -11.66 -12.95
N VAL A 279 9.69 -12.26 -13.35
CA VAL A 279 9.72 -13.61 -13.93
C VAL A 279 9.48 -14.65 -12.85
N GLU A 280 10.08 -14.47 -11.67
CA GLU A 280 9.80 -15.33 -10.52
C GLU A 280 8.35 -15.19 -10.03
N MET A 281 7.75 -14.00 -10.13
CA MET A 281 6.33 -13.81 -9.85
C MET A 281 5.46 -14.67 -10.78
N LEU A 282 5.71 -14.64 -12.09
CA LEU A 282 5.00 -15.48 -13.07
C LEU A 282 5.18 -16.98 -12.76
N ARG A 283 6.41 -17.40 -12.50
CA ARG A 283 6.74 -18.77 -12.09
C ARG A 283 5.99 -19.19 -10.83
N CYS A 284 5.88 -18.32 -9.83
CA CYS A 284 5.12 -18.58 -8.62
C CYS A 284 3.61 -18.69 -8.90
N VAL A 285 3.06 -17.84 -9.77
CA VAL A 285 1.64 -17.90 -10.15
C VAL A 285 1.31 -19.27 -10.76
N GLU A 286 2.09 -19.71 -11.74
CA GLU A 286 1.95 -21.02 -12.38
C GLU A 286 2.18 -22.16 -11.38
N LYS A 287 3.31 -22.18 -10.69
CA LYS A 287 3.71 -23.28 -9.79
C LYS A 287 2.72 -23.50 -8.65
N PHE A 288 2.23 -22.42 -8.04
CA PHE A 288 1.36 -22.51 -6.87
C PHE A 288 -0.12 -22.42 -7.21
N GLN A 289 -0.45 -22.16 -8.48
CA GLN A 289 -1.80 -21.97 -8.98
C GLN A 289 -2.48 -20.83 -8.22
N ILE A 290 -1.85 -19.65 -8.26
CA ILE A 290 -2.33 -18.45 -7.56
C ILE A 290 -3.63 -17.98 -8.23
N THR A 291 -4.64 -17.69 -7.41
CA THR A 291 -6.00 -17.36 -7.90
C THR A 291 -6.30 -15.86 -7.85
N GLY A 292 -5.64 -15.11 -6.97
CA GLY A 292 -5.87 -13.68 -6.79
C GLY A 292 -4.58 -12.88 -6.93
N LEU A 293 -4.63 -11.80 -7.72
CA LEU A 293 -3.51 -10.87 -7.87
C LEU A 293 -3.84 -9.49 -7.28
N ASN A 294 -3.07 -9.07 -6.28
CA ASN A 294 -3.07 -7.69 -5.79
C ASN A 294 -1.96 -6.91 -6.50
N LEU A 295 -2.36 -6.06 -7.45
CA LEU A 295 -1.46 -5.40 -8.39
C LEU A 295 -1.29 -3.91 -8.10
N VAL A 296 -0.21 -3.38 -8.65
CA VAL A 296 0.01 -1.95 -8.88
C VAL A 296 0.18 -1.71 -10.37
N PRO A 297 -0.09 -0.50 -10.90
CA PRO A 297 -0.16 -0.27 -12.34
C PRO A 297 1.07 -0.74 -13.14
N PRO A 298 2.33 -0.55 -12.67
CA PRO A 298 3.49 -1.06 -13.39
C PRO A 298 3.48 -2.58 -13.62
N ILE A 299 2.93 -3.35 -12.67
CA ILE A 299 2.86 -4.82 -12.78
C ILE A 299 1.71 -5.22 -13.71
N ALA A 300 0.56 -4.56 -13.62
CA ALA A 300 -0.57 -4.79 -14.53
C ALA A 300 -0.17 -4.52 -15.99
N VAL A 301 0.56 -3.42 -16.25
CA VAL A 301 1.09 -3.09 -17.59
C VAL A 301 2.16 -4.09 -18.03
N ALA A 302 3.05 -4.51 -17.13
CA ALA A 302 4.07 -5.52 -17.46
C ALA A 302 3.42 -6.86 -17.86
N LEU A 303 2.34 -7.27 -17.20
CA LEU A 303 1.59 -8.49 -17.52
C LEU A 303 0.98 -8.48 -18.93
N THR A 304 0.80 -7.32 -19.56
CA THR A 304 0.26 -7.24 -20.92
C THR A 304 1.33 -6.98 -21.98
N LYS A 305 2.37 -6.20 -21.66
CA LYS A 305 3.37 -5.74 -22.63
C LYS A 305 4.59 -6.65 -22.75
N ARG A 306 4.91 -7.44 -21.72
CA ARG A 306 6.14 -8.23 -21.68
C ARG A 306 5.97 -9.59 -22.39
N PRO A 307 6.83 -9.93 -23.37
CA PRO A 307 6.66 -11.16 -24.14
C PRO A 307 6.83 -12.41 -23.29
N GLU A 308 7.66 -12.36 -22.24
CA GLU A 308 7.95 -13.51 -21.38
C GLU A 308 6.73 -13.99 -20.60
N VAL A 309 5.65 -13.19 -20.51
CA VAL A 309 4.38 -13.59 -19.90
C VAL A 309 3.76 -14.80 -20.63
N ARG A 310 4.00 -14.93 -21.93
CA ARG A 310 3.48 -16.03 -22.76
C ARG A 310 4.13 -17.38 -22.43
N ASP A 311 5.24 -17.38 -21.71
CA ASP A 311 5.97 -18.59 -21.34
C ASP A 311 5.43 -19.26 -20.06
N PHE A 312 4.39 -18.68 -19.42
CA PHE A 312 3.83 -19.16 -18.15
C PHE A 312 2.31 -19.31 -18.22
N ASP A 313 1.77 -20.33 -17.55
CA ASP A 313 0.34 -20.53 -17.40
C ASP A 313 -0.25 -19.67 -16.25
N LEU A 314 -1.10 -18.69 -16.62
CA LEU A 314 -1.85 -17.83 -15.70
C LEU A 314 -3.35 -18.20 -15.60
N SER A 315 -3.74 -19.38 -16.08
CA SER A 315 -5.13 -19.86 -16.09
C SER A 315 -5.70 -20.12 -14.69
N SER A 316 -4.87 -20.18 -13.65
CA SER A 316 -5.33 -20.28 -12.27
C SER A 316 -5.91 -18.97 -11.73
N VAL A 317 -5.59 -17.81 -12.33
CA VAL A 317 -6.02 -16.50 -11.84
C VAL A 317 -7.52 -16.31 -12.11
N GLU A 318 -8.28 -15.96 -11.08
CA GLU A 318 -9.73 -15.76 -11.10
C GLU A 318 -10.13 -14.33 -10.69
N SER A 319 -9.20 -13.56 -10.12
CA SER A 319 -9.43 -12.17 -9.77
C SER A 319 -8.13 -11.37 -9.77
N ALA A 320 -8.24 -10.09 -10.12
CA ALA A 320 -7.17 -9.13 -9.95
C ALA A 320 -7.71 -7.77 -9.51
N GLY A 321 -7.05 -7.16 -8.55
CA GLY A 321 -7.29 -5.79 -8.11
C GLY A 321 -6.05 -4.94 -8.36
N CYS A 322 -6.22 -3.71 -8.83
CA CYS A 322 -5.13 -2.75 -9.02
C CYS A 322 -5.35 -1.51 -8.14
N GLY A 323 -4.32 -1.07 -7.42
CA GLY A 323 -4.41 0.10 -6.55
C GLY A 323 -3.10 0.88 -6.45
N ALA A 324 -3.03 1.77 -5.45
CA ALA A 324 -1.90 2.66 -5.14
C ALA A 324 -1.62 3.80 -6.13
N ALA A 325 -1.92 3.63 -7.42
CA ALA A 325 -1.81 4.67 -8.43
C ALA A 325 -2.87 4.46 -9.54
N PRO A 326 -3.18 5.50 -10.34
CA PRO A 326 -4.10 5.38 -11.47
C PRO A 326 -3.62 4.36 -12.50
N LEU A 327 -4.54 3.55 -13.03
CA LEU A 327 -4.32 2.68 -14.18
C LEU A 327 -5.13 3.21 -15.38
N GLY A 328 -4.48 3.33 -16.54
CA GLY A 328 -5.13 3.72 -17.79
C GLY A 328 -6.18 2.70 -18.24
N ARG A 329 -7.26 3.17 -18.87
CA ARG A 329 -8.39 2.34 -19.30
C ARG A 329 -7.94 1.25 -20.26
N GLU A 330 -7.13 1.60 -21.23
CA GLU A 330 -6.60 0.74 -22.29
C GLU A 330 -5.70 -0.34 -21.71
N SER A 331 -4.91 -0.01 -20.68
CA SER A 331 -4.10 -1.00 -19.94
C SER A 331 -4.98 -2.01 -19.19
N ALA A 332 -6.11 -1.57 -18.63
CA ALA A 332 -7.07 -2.47 -17.99
C ALA A 332 -7.80 -3.37 -19.01
N VAL A 333 -8.26 -2.80 -20.13
CA VAL A 333 -8.88 -3.55 -21.23
C VAL A 333 -7.91 -4.59 -21.80
N GLU A 334 -6.65 -4.22 -21.99
CA GLU A 334 -5.62 -5.13 -22.47
C GLU A 334 -5.34 -6.25 -21.46
N PHE A 335 -5.34 -5.94 -20.15
CA PHE A 335 -5.23 -6.95 -19.11
C PHE A 335 -6.41 -7.93 -19.17
N ASP A 336 -7.62 -7.43 -19.31
CA ASP A 336 -8.83 -8.25 -19.39
C ASP A 336 -8.81 -9.16 -20.62
N ARG A 337 -8.22 -8.69 -21.72
CA ARG A 337 -8.02 -9.46 -22.95
C ARG A 337 -6.94 -10.54 -22.81
N VAL A 338 -5.77 -10.19 -22.28
CA VAL A 338 -4.57 -11.05 -22.29
C VAL A 338 -4.52 -12.01 -21.10
N VAL A 339 -4.81 -11.50 -19.90
CA VAL A 339 -4.67 -12.23 -18.64
C VAL A 339 -6.01 -12.79 -18.19
N ALA A 340 -7.03 -11.93 -18.09
CA ALA A 340 -8.33 -12.39 -17.59
C ALA A 340 -9.06 -13.27 -18.60
N GLN A 341 -8.90 -13.00 -19.90
CA GLN A 341 -9.48 -13.77 -21.01
C GLN A 341 -11.00 -13.94 -20.85
N GLY A 342 -11.69 -12.89 -20.40
CA GLY A 342 -13.13 -12.89 -20.15
C GLY A 342 -13.59 -13.66 -18.90
N ARG A 343 -12.68 -14.23 -18.11
CA ARG A 343 -13.02 -14.98 -16.88
C ARG A 343 -13.34 -14.08 -15.69
N PHE A 344 -12.74 -12.88 -15.68
CA PHE A 344 -12.95 -11.83 -14.69
C PHE A 344 -12.54 -10.47 -15.30
N GLN A 345 -12.66 -9.40 -14.52
CA GLN A 345 -12.18 -8.07 -14.91
C GLN A 345 -11.19 -7.53 -13.88
N LEU A 346 -10.18 -6.82 -14.36
CA LEU A 346 -9.26 -6.07 -13.52
C LEU A 346 -10.02 -4.90 -12.89
N ARG A 347 -10.17 -4.93 -11.57
CA ARG A 347 -10.86 -3.88 -10.84
C ARG A 347 -9.88 -2.92 -10.19
N GLN A 348 -10.07 -1.62 -10.38
CA GLN A 348 -9.32 -0.61 -9.65
C GLN A 348 -9.93 -0.37 -8.27
N GLY A 349 -9.12 -0.08 -7.26
CA GLY A 349 -9.59 0.35 -5.95
C GLY A 349 -8.88 1.63 -5.51
N TRP A 350 -9.47 2.35 -4.57
CA TRP A 350 -8.85 3.56 -4.02
C TRP A 350 -8.81 3.55 -2.49
N GLY A 351 -7.69 4.07 -1.99
CA GLY A 351 -7.49 4.39 -0.58
C GLY A 351 -6.11 4.97 -0.33
N MET A 352 -5.79 5.15 0.94
CA MET A 352 -4.54 5.77 1.41
C MET A 352 -4.22 5.29 2.83
N THR A 353 -3.00 5.55 3.29
CA THR A 353 -2.56 5.17 4.64
C THR A 353 -3.47 5.78 5.71
N GLU A 354 -3.90 7.03 5.55
CA GLU A 354 -4.79 7.75 6.46
C GLU A 354 -6.21 7.18 6.52
N ILE A 355 -6.57 6.25 5.63
CA ILE A 355 -7.83 5.49 5.66
C ILE A 355 -7.54 4.00 5.89
N THR A 356 -6.44 3.71 6.58
CA THR A 356 -5.90 2.36 6.83
C THR A 356 -5.40 1.65 5.59
N CYS A 357 -6.22 1.50 4.54
CA CYS A 357 -5.81 0.99 3.23
C CYS A 357 -6.79 1.32 2.11
N SER A 358 -8.07 0.98 2.26
CA SER A 358 -9.09 1.04 1.18
C SER A 358 -10.37 1.73 1.63
N ALA A 359 -10.90 2.65 0.83
CA ALA A 359 -12.19 3.31 1.08
C ALA A 359 -13.22 3.09 -0.04
N ILE A 360 -12.75 2.75 -1.24
CA ILE A 360 -13.59 2.55 -2.43
C ILE A 360 -13.23 1.20 -3.05
N GLY A 361 -14.25 0.44 -3.42
CA GLY A 361 -14.14 -0.86 -4.06
C GLY A 361 -15.32 -1.13 -5.00
N TRP A 362 -15.31 -2.30 -5.65
CA TRP A 362 -16.33 -2.68 -6.63
C TRP A 362 -17.34 -3.65 -6.07
N ASP A 363 -18.61 -3.48 -6.45
CA ASP A 363 -19.61 -4.53 -6.39
C ASP A 363 -19.30 -5.54 -7.51
N PRO A 364 -18.81 -6.76 -7.18
CA PRO A 364 -18.41 -7.75 -8.17
C PRO A 364 -19.57 -8.32 -8.98
N ARG A 365 -20.83 -8.02 -8.62
CA ARG A 365 -22.02 -8.43 -9.39
C ARG A 365 -22.26 -7.53 -10.59
N HIS A 366 -21.64 -6.35 -10.61
CA HIS A 366 -21.75 -5.43 -11.72
C HIS A 366 -20.63 -5.67 -12.71
N ASP A 367 -21.03 -5.92 -13.95
CA ASP A 367 -20.15 -5.98 -15.10
C ASP A 367 -20.19 -4.60 -15.81
N LEU A 368 -19.32 -3.70 -15.35
CA LEU A 368 -19.20 -2.35 -15.90
C LEU A 368 -17.80 -2.16 -16.48
N ASP A 369 -17.74 -1.85 -17.77
CA ASP A 369 -16.55 -1.35 -18.42
C ASP A 369 -16.39 0.15 -18.09
N SER A 370 -15.71 0.45 -16.98
CA SER A 370 -15.56 1.82 -16.49
C SER A 370 -14.18 2.05 -15.85
N PRO A 371 -13.53 3.21 -16.11
CA PRO A 371 -12.27 3.59 -15.47
C PRO A 371 -12.45 4.13 -14.03
N ALA A 372 -13.65 4.00 -13.45
CA ALA A 372 -13.90 4.36 -12.06
C ALA A 372 -13.02 3.55 -11.09
N VAL A 373 -12.93 4.03 -9.85
CA VAL A 373 -12.33 3.27 -8.75
C VAL A 373 -13.38 2.52 -7.91
N GLY A 374 -14.64 2.56 -8.34
CA GLY A 374 -15.77 1.85 -7.72
C GLY A 374 -16.70 2.77 -6.92
N GLU A 375 -17.30 2.21 -5.87
CA GLU A 375 -18.20 2.87 -4.93
C GLU A 375 -17.67 2.80 -3.48
N LEU A 376 -18.25 3.60 -2.58
CA LEU A 376 -17.82 3.64 -1.18
C LEU A 376 -17.99 2.27 -0.50
N ASN A 377 -16.94 1.83 0.18
CA ASN A 377 -16.98 0.67 1.08
C ASN A 377 -18.01 0.86 2.21
N PRO A 378 -18.46 -0.22 2.89
CA PRO A 378 -19.46 -0.14 3.95
C PRO A 378 -19.13 0.86 5.06
N ASN A 379 -20.13 1.57 5.60
CA ASN A 379 -19.98 2.57 6.67
C ASN A 379 -19.04 3.76 6.32
N ILE A 380 -18.74 3.99 5.05
CA ILE A 380 -18.01 5.18 4.59
C ILE A 380 -19.01 6.23 4.10
N GLU A 381 -18.72 7.49 4.38
CA GLU A 381 -19.35 8.66 3.79
C GLU A 381 -18.33 9.43 2.94
N GLY A 382 -18.80 10.05 1.87
CA GLY A 382 -18.00 10.84 0.94
C GLY A 382 -18.66 12.17 0.61
N MET A 383 -17.85 13.16 0.28
CA MET A 383 -18.29 14.40 -0.37
C MET A 383 -17.22 14.93 -1.32
N ILE A 384 -17.62 15.73 -2.32
CA ILE A 384 -16.70 16.42 -3.22
C ILE A 384 -16.81 17.92 -2.91
N VAL A 385 -15.67 18.57 -2.70
CA VAL A 385 -15.58 19.97 -2.24
C VAL A 385 -14.75 20.80 -3.23
N ASP A 386 -15.26 21.94 -3.68
CA ASP A 386 -14.51 22.86 -4.55
C ASP A 386 -13.39 23.61 -3.81
N ASP A 387 -12.62 24.42 -4.54
CA ASP A 387 -11.54 25.22 -3.96
C ASP A 387 -12.03 26.34 -3.03
N ALA A 388 -13.32 26.71 -3.09
CA ALA A 388 -13.94 27.68 -2.19
C ALA A 388 -14.47 27.03 -0.91
N GLY A 389 -14.38 25.70 -0.78
CA GLY A 389 -14.88 24.95 0.37
C GLY A 389 -16.36 24.60 0.30
N HIS A 390 -17.00 24.75 -0.86
CA HIS A 390 -18.40 24.39 -1.06
C HIS A 390 -18.52 22.96 -1.61
N GLU A 391 -19.52 22.25 -1.13
CA GLU A 391 -19.88 20.96 -1.70
C GLU A 391 -20.39 21.11 -3.13
N VAL A 392 -19.93 20.24 -4.01
CA VAL A 392 -20.35 20.23 -5.43
C VAL A 392 -21.26 19.04 -5.74
N GLY A 393 -22.01 19.16 -6.84
CA GLY A 393 -22.98 18.17 -7.29
C GLY A 393 -22.36 17.01 -8.09
N VAL A 394 -23.22 16.07 -8.49
CA VAL A 394 -22.88 14.96 -9.38
C VAL A 394 -22.20 15.46 -10.66
N GLY A 395 -21.13 14.80 -11.07
CA GLY A 395 -20.33 15.13 -12.26
C GLY A 395 -19.38 16.32 -12.10
N GLN A 396 -19.48 17.09 -11.01
CA GLN A 396 -18.56 18.20 -10.74
C GLN A 396 -17.29 17.71 -10.04
N ARG A 397 -16.17 18.31 -10.42
CA ARG A 397 -14.84 17.98 -9.86
C ARG A 397 -14.55 18.82 -8.62
N GLY A 398 -13.90 18.21 -7.66
CA GLY A 398 -13.39 18.86 -6.46
C GLY A 398 -12.57 17.90 -5.62
N GLU A 399 -12.08 18.35 -4.48
CA GLU A 399 -11.38 17.51 -3.52
C GLU A 399 -12.34 16.49 -2.90
N PHE A 400 -11.96 15.22 -2.95
CA PHE A 400 -12.70 14.16 -2.28
C PHE A 400 -12.43 14.20 -0.78
N TRP A 401 -13.47 14.36 0.02
CA TRP A 401 -13.40 14.24 1.48
C TRP A 401 -14.15 12.98 1.91
N VAL A 402 -13.63 12.31 2.93
CA VAL A 402 -14.13 10.99 3.35
C VAL A 402 -14.20 10.87 4.87
N ARG A 403 -15.23 10.19 5.36
CA ARG A 403 -15.43 9.90 6.78
C ARG A 403 -15.82 8.45 6.96
N GLY A 404 -15.33 7.79 8.01
CA GLY A 404 -15.65 6.40 8.27
C GLY A 404 -14.82 5.77 9.39
N PRO A 405 -15.17 4.56 9.84
CA PRO A 405 -14.52 3.90 10.97
C PRO A 405 -13.08 3.46 10.68
N ASN A 406 -12.68 3.39 9.41
CA ASN A 406 -11.32 3.04 8.98
C ASN A 406 -10.40 4.28 8.79
N VAL A 407 -10.90 5.49 8.99
CA VAL A 407 -10.12 6.73 8.95
C VAL A 407 -9.26 6.84 10.20
N MET A 408 -7.97 7.16 10.01
CA MET A 408 -6.96 7.25 11.07
C MET A 408 -7.44 8.09 12.26
N LYS A 409 -6.87 7.77 13.44
CA LYS A 409 -7.02 8.61 14.63
C LYS A 409 -6.44 10.01 14.39
N GLY A 410 -5.21 10.06 13.90
CA GLY A 410 -4.49 11.28 13.55
C GLY A 410 -3.02 11.00 13.20
N TYR A 411 -2.23 12.05 13.06
CA TYR A 411 -0.78 11.94 12.91
C TYR A 411 -0.08 11.99 14.27
N TRP A 412 0.78 11.00 14.53
CA TRP A 412 1.52 10.84 15.77
C TRP A 412 2.35 12.08 16.10
N ARG A 413 2.07 12.70 17.25
CA ARG A 413 2.76 13.92 17.73
C ARG A 413 2.74 15.09 16.73
N LYS A 414 1.71 15.16 15.88
CA LYS A 414 1.51 16.22 14.88
C LYS A 414 0.04 16.67 14.88
N ALA A 415 -0.38 17.31 15.97
CA ALA A 415 -1.76 17.75 16.14
C ALA A 415 -2.17 18.79 15.08
N GLU A 416 -1.27 19.69 14.72
CA GLU A 416 -1.46 20.72 13.70
C GLU A 416 -1.70 20.09 12.32
N ALA A 417 -0.81 19.18 11.89
CA ALA A 417 -1.00 18.46 10.64
C ALA A 417 -2.28 17.62 10.63
N THR A 418 -2.72 17.14 11.80
CA THR A 418 -4.00 16.42 11.95
C THR A 418 -5.18 17.37 11.72
N LYS A 419 -5.18 18.56 12.33
CA LYS A 419 -6.22 19.59 12.13
C LYS A 419 -6.27 20.15 10.70
N GLU A 420 -5.13 20.20 10.02
CA GLU A 420 -5.08 20.60 8.61
C GLU A 420 -5.73 19.55 7.70
N THR A 421 -5.58 18.27 8.04
CA THR A 421 -6.01 17.13 7.21
C THR A 421 -7.40 16.61 7.59
N LYS A 422 -7.84 16.81 8.84
CA LYS A 422 -9.15 16.40 9.34
C LYS A 422 -9.92 17.60 9.87
N THR A 423 -11.19 17.71 9.46
CA THR A 423 -12.11 18.70 10.03
C THR A 423 -12.57 18.29 11.43
N ASP A 424 -13.11 19.25 12.20
CA ASP A 424 -13.61 19.02 13.55
C ASP A 424 -14.80 18.02 13.58
N ASP A 425 -15.59 17.97 12.50
CA ASP A 425 -16.71 17.03 12.30
C ASP A 425 -16.29 15.70 11.62
N GLY A 426 -14.98 15.45 11.51
CA GLY A 426 -14.41 14.13 11.23
C GLY A 426 -14.15 13.81 9.76
N TRP A 427 -14.28 14.76 8.84
CA TRP A 427 -13.92 14.57 7.43
C TRP A 427 -12.41 14.59 7.23
N LEU A 428 -11.89 13.57 6.56
CA LEU A 428 -10.52 13.54 6.07
C LEU A 428 -10.47 14.20 4.68
N LYS A 429 -9.70 15.28 4.56
CA LYS A 429 -9.35 15.92 3.29
C LYS A 429 -8.27 15.10 2.60
N THR A 430 -8.61 14.44 1.50
CA THR A 430 -7.73 13.40 0.91
C THR A 430 -6.58 13.99 0.09
N GLY A 431 -6.69 15.26 -0.32
CA GLY A 431 -5.81 15.88 -1.30
C GLY A 431 -5.93 15.29 -2.72
N ASP A 432 -6.95 14.48 -2.99
CA ASP A 432 -7.24 13.89 -4.29
C ASP A 432 -8.47 14.56 -4.92
N ILE A 433 -8.35 14.93 -6.20
CA ILE A 433 -9.46 15.47 -6.97
C ILE A 433 -10.24 14.32 -7.58
N ALA A 434 -11.55 14.32 -7.37
CA ALA A 434 -12.46 13.32 -7.88
C ALA A 434 -13.77 13.94 -8.37
N TYR A 435 -14.58 13.13 -9.03
CA TYR A 435 -16.00 13.38 -9.22
C TYR A 435 -16.78 12.07 -9.07
N ARG A 436 -18.07 12.19 -8.78
CA ARG A 436 -19.00 11.07 -8.70
C ARG A 436 -20.02 11.18 -9.82
N ASP A 437 -20.28 10.10 -10.54
CA ASP A 437 -21.29 10.09 -11.59
C ASP A 437 -22.71 9.86 -11.05
N LYS A 438 -23.69 9.81 -11.95
CA LYS A 438 -25.11 9.60 -11.63
C LYS A 438 -25.41 8.18 -11.10
N ASP A 439 -24.57 7.21 -11.43
CA ASP A 439 -24.71 5.81 -11.05
C ASP A 439 -24.00 5.53 -9.72
N GLY A 440 -23.31 6.55 -9.19
CA GLY A 440 -22.65 6.54 -7.89
C GLY A 440 -21.20 6.11 -7.92
N LEU A 441 -20.63 5.87 -9.11
CA LEU A 441 -19.23 5.52 -9.29
C LEU A 441 -18.35 6.75 -9.10
N ILE A 442 -17.20 6.53 -8.49
CA ILE A 442 -16.24 7.57 -8.17
C ILE A 442 -15.06 7.46 -9.13
N TYR A 443 -14.66 8.60 -9.69
CA TYR A 443 -13.55 8.73 -10.63
C TYR A 443 -12.48 9.61 -10.02
N MET A 444 -11.28 9.05 -9.87
CA MET A 444 -10.11 9.80 -9.42
C MET A 444 -9.46 10.50 -10.61
N VAL A 445 -9.24 11.80 -10.48
CA VAL A 445 -8.64 12.63 -11.53
C VAL A 445 -7.13 12.69 -11.34
N ASP A 446 -6.67 13.26 -10.23
CA ASP A 446 -5.26 13.29 -9.82
C ASP A 446 -5.15 13.78 -8.37
N ARG A 447 -3.93 13.83 -7.85
CA ARG A 447 -3.57 14.53 -6.63
C ARG A 447 -3.65 16.04 -6.84
N LYS A 448 -4.34 16.77 -5.96
CA LYS A 448 -4.47 18.24 -5.99
C LYS A 448 -3.12 18.95 -6.14
N LYS A 449 -2.09 18.48 -5.43
CA LYS A 449 -0.72 19.02 -5.47
C LYS A 449 0.08 18.67 -6.73
N GLU A 450 -0.38 17.68 -7.50
CA GLU A 450 0.30 17.23 -8.72
C GLU A 450 -0.27 17.86 -9.99
N LEU A 451 -1.45 18.49 -9.90
CA LEU A 451 -2.06 19.20 -11.01
C LEU A 451 -1.16 20.35 -11.50
N ILE A 452 -0.92 20.35 -12.81
CA ILE A 452 -0.13 21.37 -13.51
C ILE A 452 -1.06 22.53 -13.87
N LYS A 453 -0.67 23.76 -13.50
CA LYS A 453 -1.49 24.97 -13.68
C LYS A 453 -1.13 25.67 -14.98
N VAL A 454 -1.76 25.25 -16.09
CA VAL A 454 -1.52 25.80 -17.44
C VAL A 454 -2.53 26.90 -17.74
N LYS A 455 -2.11 28.17 -17.69
CA LYS A 455 -2.95 29.36 -17.92
C LYS A 455 -4.28 29.34 -17.14
N GLY A 456 -4.22 28.93 -15.87
CA GLY A 456 -5.39 28.81 -14.99
C GLY A 456 -6.20 27.51 -15.15
N ASN A 457 -5.86 26.64 -16.12
CA ASN A 457 -6.44 25.31 -16.23
C ASN A 457 -5.64 24.30 -15.40
N GLN A 458 -6.34 23.37 -14.76
CA GLN A 458 -5.71 22.26 -14.05
C GLN A 458 -5.55 21.07 -15.01
N VAL A 459 -4.31 20.72 -15.32
CA VAL A 459 -3.94 19.55 -16.13
C VAL A 459 -3.51 18.44 -15.19
N ALA A 460 -4.12 17.27 -15.31
CA ALA A 460 -3.75 16.08 -14.56
C ALA A 460 -2.59 15.34 -15.25
N PRO A 461 -1.39 15.27 -14.64
CA PRO A 461 -0.33 14.41 -15.13
C PRO A 461 -0.77 12.97 -15.40
N ALA A 462 -1.57 12.38 -14.51
CA ALA A 462 -2.01 10.99 -14.63
C ALA A 462 -2.83 10.74 -15.90
N GLU A 463 -3.65 11.71 -16.31
CA GLU A 463 -4.41 11.65 -17.57
C GLU A 463 -3.49 11.59 -18.78
N LEU A 464 -2.44 12.42 -18.79
CA LEU A 464 -1.46 12.45 -19.88
C LEU A 464 -0.57 11.21 -19.91
N GLU A 465 -0.21 10.68 -18.73
CA GLU A 465 0.55 9.44 -18.59
C GLU A 465 -0.22 8.24 -19.11
N ALA A 466 -1.50 8.12 -18.78
CA ALA A 466 -2.37 7.06 -19.30
C ALA A 466 -2.38 7.09 -20.83
N LEU A 467 -2.66 8.25 -21.44
CA LEU A 467 -2.63 8.39 -22.90
C LEU A 467 -1.26 8.07 -23.50
N LEU A 468 -0.16 8.49 -22.86
CA LEU A 468 1.18 8.18 -23.36
C LEU A 468 1.45 6.67 -23.37
N LEU A 469 0.97 5.92 -22.37
CA LEU A 469 1.15 4.47 -22.28
C LEU A 469 0.42 3.70 -23.39
N ASP A 470 -0.56 4.31 -24.05
CA ASP A 470 -1.28 3.72 -25.19
C ASP A 470 -0.47 3.77 -26.49
N HIS A 471 0.56 4.62 -26.55
CA HIS A 471 1.43 4.68 -27.71
C HIS A 471 2.30 3.41 -27.79
N PRO A 472 2.32 2.66 -28.92
CA PRO A 472 3.07 1.40 -29.04
C PRO A 472 4.57 1.50 -28.77
N ALA A 473 5.15 2.68 -29.00
CA ALA A 473 6.56 2.96 -28.72
C ALA A 473 6.86 3.41 -27.28
N VAL A 474 5.87 3.43 -26.37
CA VAL A 474 6.04 3.87 -24.99
C VAL A 474 5.90 2.69 -24.04
N GLN A 475 7.00 2.37 -23.35
CA GLN A 475 7.04 1.34 -22.32
C GLN A 475 6.54 1.89 -20.97
N ASP A 476 7.01 3.08 -20.59
CA ASP A 476 6.68 3.75 -19.34
C ASP A 476 6.71 5.27 -19.53
N ALA A 477 5.94 6.01 -18.73
CA ALA A 477 5.84 7.46 -18.85
C ALA A 477 5.63 8.15 -17.51
N ALA A 478 6.15 9.37 -17.38
CA ALA A 478 5.83 10.28 -16.29
C ALA A 478 5.72 11.72 -16.81
N VAL A 479 4.70 12.44 -16.34
CA VAL A 479 4.45 13.83 -16.70
C VAL A 479 4.64 14.73 -15.48
N VAL A 480 5.34 15.85 -15.66
CA VAL A 480 5.54 16.84 -14.60
C VAL A 480 5.29 18.24 -15.15
N GLY A 481 4.89 19.15 -14.25
CA GLY A 481 4.90 20.58 -14.55
C GLY A 481 6.33 21.10 -14.54
N VAL A 482 6.68 21.89 -15.55
CA VAL A 482 7.94 22.64 -15.61
C VAL A 482 7.62 24.10 -15.93
N THR A 483 8.29 25.04 -15.28
CA THR A 483 8.07 26.46 -15.54
C THR A 483 8.99 26.92 -16.67
N ILE A 484 8.42 27.43 -17.75
CA ILE A 484 9.15 28.03 -18.87
C ILE A 484 8.60 29.42 -19.09
N ARG A 485 9.46 30.45 -18.99
CA ARG A 485 9.07 31.86 -19.14
C ARG A 485 7.92 32.28 -18.21
N GLY A 486 7.88 31.71 -17.00
CA GLY A 486 6.88 32.04 -15.97
C GLY A 486 5.54 31.32 -16.12
N GLU A 487 5.38 30.44 -17.11
CA GLU A 487 4.20 29.59 -17.30
C GLU A 487 4.55 28.14 -16.95
N GLU A 488 3.70 27.48 -16.16
CA GLU A 488 3.83 26.04 -15.89
C GLU A 488 3.27 25.26 -17.09
N LEU A 489 4.09 24.37 -17.65
CA LEU A 489 3.79 23.59 -18.85
C LEU A 489 3.99 22.09 -18.59
N PRO A 490 3.17 21.20 -19.18
CA PRO A 490 3.40 19.76 -19.07
C PRO A 490 4.64 19.32 -19.83
N ARG A 491 5.51 18.55 -19.17
CA ARG A 491 6.69 17.87 -19.75
C ARG A 491 6.60 16.38 -19.49
N ALA A 492 6.93 15.55 -20.48
CA ALA A 492 6.95 14.09 -20.33
C ALA A 492 8.38 13.53 -20.31
N TYR A 493 8.62 12.57 -19.42
CA TYR A 493 9.73 11.63 -19.47
C TYR A 493 9.18 10.27 -19.94
N ILE A 494 9.83 9.66 -20.91
CA ILE A 494 9.38 8.43 -21.57
C ILE A 494 10.48 7.40 -21.56
N VAL A 495 10.15 6.17 -21.16
CA VAL A 495 10.97 4.99 -21.45
C VAL A 495 10.46 4.42 -22.77
N PRO A 496 11.27 4.45 -23.84
CA PRO A 496 10.84 3.95 -25.13
C PRO A 496 10.74 2.42 -25.12
N GLN A 497 9.75 1.88 -25.82
CA GLN A 497 9.68 0.46 -26.11
C GLN A 497 10.84 0.09 -27.07
N ALA A 498 11.56 -0.98 -26.77
CA ALA A 498 12.63 -1.49 -27.64
C ALA A 498 12.10 -1.74 -29.07
N GLU A 499 12.96 -1.53 -30.06
CA GLU A 499 12.70 -1.82 -31.49
C GLU A 499 11.69 -0.90 -32.20
N GLN A 500 11.17 0.14 -31.52
CA GLN A 500 10.30 1.15 -32.13
C GLN A 500 11.08 2.43 -32.42
N ASN A 501 11.18 2.82 -33.71
CA ASN A 501 11.83 4.06 -34.16
C ASN A 501 10.95 5.31 -33.90
N ALA A 502 10.61 5.57 -32.65
CA ALA A 502 9.88 6.78 -32.26
C ALA A 502 10.84 7.88 -31.77
N THR A 503 10.55 9.13 -32.13
CA THR A 503 11.26 10.30 -31.58
C THR A 503 10.40 11.02 -30.54
N PRO A 504 11.00 11.77 -29.60
CA PRO A 504 10.25 12.58 -28.64
C PRO A 504 9.24 13.52 -29.31
N GLU A 505 9.59 14.11 -30.46
CA GLU A 505 8.74 15.01 -31.23
C GLU A 505 7.52 14.28 -31.79
N ASN A 506 7.71 13.08 -32.35
CA ASN A 506 6.62 12.30 -32.93
C ASN A 506 5.59 11.88 -31.85
N ILE A 507 6.05 11.48 -30.67
CA ILE A 507 5.16 11.14 -29.55
C ILE A 507 4.43 12.40 -29.04
N GLY A 508 5.13 13.52 -28.91
CA GLY A 508 4.51 14.80 -28.53
C GLY A 508 3.43 15.26 -29.52
N GLN A 509 3.69 15.13 -30.83
CA GLN A 509 2.73 15.44 -31.88
C GLN A 509 1.54 14.48 -31.89
N TRP A 510 1.78 13.19 -31.66
CA TRP A 510 0.72 12.18 -31.53
C TRP A 510 -0.22 12.51 -30.36
N LEU A 511 0.33 12.79 -29.17
CA LEU A 511 -0.48 13.15 -28.01
C LEU A 511 -1.24 14.47 -28.24
N ALA A 512 -0.63 15.45 -28.91
CA ALA A 512 -1.26 16.73 -29.21
C ALA A 512 -2.52 16.64 -30.09
N LYS A 513 -2.70 15.53 -30.82
CA LYS A 513 -3.93 15.22 -31.59
C LYS A 513 -5.06 14.68 -30.73
N GLN A 514 -4.76 14.21 -29.52
CA GLN A 514 -5.72 13.56 -28.63
C GLN A 514 -6.20 14.45 -27.48
N VAL A 515 -5.49 15.54 -27.21
CA VAL A 515 -5.77 16.40 -26.05
C VAL A 515 -5.99 17.86 -26.43
N ALA A 516 -6.73 18.57 -25.57
CA ALA A 516 -6.94 20.01 -25.70
C ALA A 516 -5.60 20.78 -25.65
N PRO A 517 -5.50 22.00 -26.24
CA PRO A 517 -4.24 22.74 -26.34
C PRO A 517 -3.48 22.95 -25.01
N HIS A 518 -4.20 23.22 -23.92
CA HIS A 518 -3.60 23.43 -22.60
C HIS A 518 -3.01 22.16 -21.96
N LYS A 519 -3.34 20.97 -22.49
CA LYS A 519 -2.83 19.67 -22.04
C LYS A 519 -1.63 19.17 -22.84
N ARG A 520 -1.22 19.87 -23.90
CA ARG A 520 -0.11 19.45 -24.77
C ARG A 520 1.22 19.52 -24.01
N LEU A 521 2.18 18.69 -24.39
CA LEU A 521 3.52 18.61 -23.78
C LEU A 521 4.43 19.77 -24.20
N ALA A 522 3.97 21.01 -23.97
CA ALA A 522 4.68 22.22 -24.32
C ALA A 522 5.96 22.44 -23.49
N GLY A 523 6.12 21.73 -22.37
CA GLY A 523 7.36 21.65 -21.59
C GLY A 523 8.39 20.66 -22.15
N GLY A 524 8.05 19.96 -23.24
CA GLY A 524 8.91 19.03 -23.98
C GLY A 524 8.64 17.56 -23.68
N VAL A 525 9.28 16.70 -24.48
CA VAL A 525 9.30 15.26 -24.32
C VAL A 525 10.76 14.82 -24.24
N LYS A 526 11.12 13.99 -23.27
CA LYS A 526 12.49 13.50 -23.09
C LYS A 526 12.51 12.00 -22.87
N PHE A 527 13.42 11.30 -23.55
CA PHE A 527 13.66 9.89 -23.30
C PHE A 527 14.55 9.68 -22.06
N THR A 528 14.29 8.60 -21.34
CA THR A 528 15.01 8.19 -20.14
C THR A 528 15.04 6.67 -20.06
N ASP A 529 16.05 6.10 -19.41
CA ASP A 529 16.17 4.65 -19.28
C ASP A 529 15.14 4.08 -18.29
N VAL A 530 14.78 4.86 -17.27
CA VAL A 530 13.83 4.46 -16.23
C VAL A 530 13.02 5.64 -15.71
N ILE A 531 11.75 5.40 -15.36
CA ILE A 531 10.93 6.32 -14.57
C ILE A 531 11.18 6.04 -13.08
N PRO A 532 11.65 7.02 -12.28
CA PRO A 532 11.90 6.81 -10.86
C PRO A 532 10.58 6.60 -10.12
N LYS A 533 10.42 5.42 -9.52
CA LYS A 533 9.23 5.01 -8.74
C LYS A 533 9.66 4.49 -7.37
N ASN A 534 8.80 4.65 -6.37
CA ASN A 534 8.99 3.97 -5.09
C ASN A 534 8.61 2.46 -5.21
N PRO A 535 8.88 1.63 -4.20
CA PRO A 535 8.53 0.20 -4.26
C PRO A 535 7.03 -0.11 -4.36
N SER A 536 6.14 0.85 -4.07
CA SER A 536 4.69 0.70 -4.31
C SER A 536 4.25 1.14 -5.72
N GLY A 537 5.20 1.44 -6.61
CA GLY A 537 4.95 1.82 -8.01
C GLY A 537 4.61 3.30 -8.23
N LYS A 538 4.63 4.14 -7.18
CA LYS A 538 4.32 5.57 -7.27
C LYS A 538 5.51 6.35 -7.83
N ILE A 539 5.25 7.20 -8.83
CA ILE A 539 6.25 8.07 -9.46
C ILE A 539 6.84 9.04 -8.43
N LEU A 540 8.18 9.14 -8.38
CA LEU A 540 8.93 10.10 -7.58
C LEU A 540 8.96 11.48 -8.27
N ARG A 541 7.77 12.10 -8.43
CA ARG A 541 7.57 13.34 -9.21
C ARG A 541 8.46 14.51 -8.80
N LYS A 542 8.78 14.63 -7.51
CA LYS A 542 9.67 15.69 -7.00
C LYS A 542 11.04 15.63 -7.69
N ALA A 543 11.66 14.46 -7.76
CA ALA A 543 12.95 14.27 -8.42
C ALA A 543 12.87 14.57 -9.92
N LEU A 544 11.76 14.20 -10.58
CA LEU A 544 11.54 14.53 -11.98
C LEU A 544 11.32 16.03 -12.23
N ARG A 545 10.66 16.74 -11.30
CA ARG A 545 10.50 18.22 -11.39
C ARG A 545 11.82 18.95 -11.21
N GLU A 546 12.64 18.53 -10.25
CA GLU A 546 13.98 19.07 -10.03
C GLU A 546 14.84 18.88 -11.28
N LYS A 547 14.87 17.64 -11.81
CA LYS A 547 15.53 17.33 -13.08
C LYS A 547 14.98 18.15 -14.25
N ALA A 548 13.67 18.33 -14.35
CA ALA A 548 13.05 19.11 -15.41
C ALA A 548 13.44 20.60 -15.34
N ALA A 549 13.46 21.18 -14.14
CA ALA A 549 13.85 22.56 -13.91
C ALA A 549 15.32 22.80 -14.30
N GLU A 550 16.23 21.90 -13.92
CA GLU A 550 17.63 21.93 -14.34
C GLU A 550 17.77 21.85 -15.87
N GLU A 551 17.03 20.95 -16.51
CA GLU A 551 17.11 20.72 -17.96
C GLU A 551 16.57 21.89 -18.81
N VAL A 552 15.63 22.68 -18.28
CA VAL A 552 15.09 23.85 -19.01
C VAL A 552 15.75 25.17 -18.59
N GLY A 553 16.70 25.14 -17.65
CA GLY A 553 17.39 26.33 -17.15
C GLY A 553 16.53 27.23 -16.26
N ASP A 554 15.55 26.67 -15.55
CA ASP A 554 14.73 27.42 -14.59
C ASP A 554 15.44 27.50 -13.25
N GLY A 555 16.21 28.59 -13.04
CA GLY A 555 16.96 28.83 -11.81
C GLY A 555 16.09 29.18 -10.59
N ASN A 556 14.76 29.12 -10.69
CA ASN A 556 13.87 29.43 -9.58
C ASN A 556 12.56 28.64 -9.67
N PRO A 557 12.56 27.33 -9.30
CA PRO A 557 11.34 26.54 -9.24
C PRO A 557 10.40 27.20 -8.22
N LYS A 558 9.41 27.96 -8.70
CA LYS A 558 8.36 28.48 -7.82
C LYS A 558 7.65 27.26 -7.24
N ALA A 559 7.88 26.99 -5.97
CA ALA A 559 7.06 26.05 -5.22
C ALA A 559 5.61 26.47 -5.43
N SER A 560 4.77 25.57 -5.98
CA SER A 560 3.33 25.78 -5.98
C SER A 560 2.95 26.03 -4.53
N LYS A 561 2.56 27.27 -4.22
CA LYS A 561 2.06 27.60 -2.88
C LYS A 561 0.85 26.71 -2.61
N LEU A 562 0.91 26.03 -1.47
CA LEU A 562 -0.09 25.12 -0.92
C LEU A 562 -1.48 25.76 -0.91
#